data_AF-A0A3A3DHW8-F1
#
_entry.id   AF-A0A3A3DHW8-F1
#
_cell.length_a   1.000
_cell.length_b   1.000
_cell.length_c   1.000
_cell.angle_alpha   90.00
_cell.angle_beta   90.00
_cell.angle_gamma   90.00
#
_symmetry.space_group_name_H-M   'P 1'
#
loop_
_entity.id
_entity.type
_entity.pdbx_description
1 polymer ?
#
loop_
_entity_poly.entity_id
_entity_poly.type
_entity_poly.pdbx_seq_one_letter_code
_entity_poly.pdbx_strand_id
1 'polypeptide(L)'
;MSVLAFLTLASCGDRMTTDILPGGIPARTNLHQASGLPPASVRTVARRDFGWRVIYHPSTAPPNAESQAAVALCGLERRAPLRIVQQPRIDPFADPGARIFDIHCA
;
A
#
# COMPACT_ATOMS: atom_id res chain seq x y z
N MET A 1 24.29 -46.42 -19.22
CA MET A 1 22.98 -45.78 -19.44
C MET A 1 22.92 -44.54 -18.56
N SER A 2 22.98 -43.33 -19.14
CA SER A 2 22.87 -42.07 -18.37
C SER A 2 21.50 -41.44 -18.63
N VAL A 3 20.73 -41.27 -17.56
CA VAL A 3 19.43 -40.59 -17.59
C VAL A 3 19.70 -39.09 -17.47
N LEU A 4 19.49 -38.34 -18.56
CA LEU A 4 19.51 -36.88 -18.57
C LEU A 4 18.20 -36.38 -17.93
N ALA A 5 18.29 -35.92 -16.69
CA ALA A 5 17.20 -35.23 -16.00
C ALA A 5 17.01 -33.84 -16.62
N PHE A 6 15.94 -33.66 -17.39
CA PHE A 6 15.49 -32.36 -17.86
C PHE A 6 14.91 -31.58 -16.68
N LEU A 7 15.70 -30.65 -16.14
CA LEU A 7 15.22 -29.60 -15.23
C LEU A 7 14.40 -28.61 -16.05
N THR A 8 13.08 -28.82 -16.12
CA THR A 8 12.15 -27.81 -16.62
C THR A 8 12.14 -26.65 -15.64
N LEU A 9 12.78 -25.54 -16.01
CA LEU A 9 12.63 -24.25 -15.35
C LEU A 9 11.14 -23.87 -15.42
N ALA A 10 10.41 -24.05 -14.32
CA ALA A 10 9.13 -23.41 -14.14
C ALA A 10 9.39 -21.90 -14.19
N SER A 11 9.06 -21.25 -15.31
CA SER A 11 8.99 -19.81 -15.33
C SER A 11 7.90 -19.43 -14.32
N CYS A 12 8.28 -18.70 -13.27
CA CYS A 12 7.33 -17.95 -12.46
C CYS A 12 6.62 -17.01 -13.44
N GLY A 13 5.46 -17.46 -13.90
CA GLY A 13 4.74 -16.83 -14.99
C GLY A 13 4.47 -15.38 -14.65
N ASP A 14 4.96 -14.51 -15.51
CA ASP A 14 4.49 -13.14 -15.70
C ASP A 14 3.04 -13.21 -16.22
N ARG A 15 2.14 -13.75 -15.40
CA ARG A 15 0.72 -13.53 -15.59
C ARG A 15 0.45 -12.22 -14.88
N MET A 16 0.51 -11.11 -15.63
CA MET A 16 -0.17 -9.88 -15.24
C MET A 16 -1.60 -10.25 -14.84
N THR A 17 -1.85 -10.32 -13.54
CA THR A 17 -3.15 -10.75 -13.06
C THR A 17 -4.12 -9.60 -13.29
N THR A 18 -5.29 -9.91 -13.85
CA THR A 18 -6.42 -8.97 -13.92
C THR A 18 -7.11 -8.85 -12.55
N ASP A 19 -6.41 -9.17 -11.47
CA ASP A 19 -6.97 -9.22 -10.14
C ASP A 19 -7.37 -7.83 -9.70
N ILE A 20 -8.53 -7.76 -9.09
CA ILE A 20 -9.11 -6.56 -8.53
C ILE A 20 -9.08 -6.72 -7.02
N LEU A 21 -8.36 -5.82 -6.35
CA LEU A 21 -8.36 -5.70 -4.90
C LEU A 21 -9.77 -5.32 -4.40
N PRO A 22 -10.11 -5.67 -3.16
CA PRO A 22 -11.34 -5.19 -2.53
C PRO A 22 -11.51 -3.68 -2.72
N GLY A 23 -12.69 -3.27 -3.19
CA GLY A 23 -12.97 -1.87 -3.55
C GLY A 23 -12.78 -1.49 -5.02
N GLY A 24 -12.51 -2.46 -5.91
CA GLY A 24 -12.53 -2.22 -7.36
C GLY A 24 -11.19 -1.76 -7.95
N ILE A 25 -10.09 -1.93 -7.21
CA ILE A 25 -8.79 -1.37 -7.56
C ILE A 25 -7.96 -2.44 -8.28
N PRO A 26 -7.44 -2.18 -9.48
CA PRO A 26 -6.55 -3.12 -10.15
C PRO A 26 -5.33 -3.44 -9.29
N ALA A 27 -4.96 -4.72 -9.15
CA ALA A 27 -3.79 -5.15 -8.39
C ALA A 27 -2.48 -4.53 -8.91
N ARG A 28 -2.44 -4.16 -10.21
CA ARG A 28 -1.33 -3.43 -10.84
C ARG A 28 -1.19 -1.96 -10.40
N THR A 29 -2.13 -1.43 -9.62
CA THR A 29 -2.08 -0.04 -9.16
C THR A 29 -0.88 0.14 -8.24
N ASN A 30 0.03 1.04 -8.59
CA ASN A 30 1.13 1.41 -7.71
C ASN A 30 0.59 2.24 -6.53
N LEU A 31 0.29 1.57 -5.42
CA LEU A 31 -0.32 2.20 -4.24
C LEU A 31 0.60 3.23 -3.57
N HIS A 32 1.93 3.06 -3.65
CA HIS A 32 2.87 4.05 -3.14
C HIS A 32 2.75 5.35 -3.91
N GLN A 33 2.75 5.29 -5.24
CA GLN A 33 2.55 6.46 -6.09
C GLN A 33 1.13 7.04 -5.94
N ALA A 34 0.12 6.17 -5.87
CA ALA A 34 -1.28 6.58 -5.76
C ALA A 34 -1.62 7.26 -4.43
N SER A 35 -0.80 7.08 -3.38
CA SER A 35 -0.95 7.83 -2.13
C SER A 35 -0.70 9.33 -2.29
N GLY A 36 -0.07 9.77 -3.39
CA GLY A 36 0.31 11.16 -3.60
C GLY A 36 1.46 11.65 -2.71
N LEU A 37 2.00 10.79 -1.83
CA LEU A 37 3.12 11.12 -0.97
C LEU A 37 4.48 10.91 -1.67
N PRO A 38 5.53 11.63 -1.24
CA PRO A 38 6.89 11.37 -1.72
C PRO A 38 7.27 9.89 -1.52
N PRO A 39 7.86 9.20 -2.51
CA PRO A 39 8.24 7.78 -2.37
C PRO A 39 9.17 7.52 -1.18
N ALA A 40 10.03 8.48 -0.85
CA ALA A 40 10.94 8.39 0.29
C ALA A 40 10.21 8.36 1.65
N SER A 41 9.00 8.92 1.73
CA SER A 41 8.22 8.97 2.96
C SER A 41 7.33 7.74 3.15
N VAL A 42 6.93 7.05 2.09
CA VAL A 42 6.01 5.91 2.18
C VAL A 42 6.77 4.60 2.32
N ARG A 43 6.49 3.87 3.41
CA ARG A 43 7.02 2.51 3.62
C ARG A 43 6.05 1.44 3.15
N THR A 44 4.76 1.65 3.37
CA THR A 44 3.74 0.68 2.98
C THR A 44 2.40 1.39 2.80
N VAL A 45 1.65 0.96 1.79
CA VAL A 45 0.24 1.31 1.60
C VAL A 45 -0.53 0.01 1.44
N ALA A 46 -1.54 -0.20 2.26
CA ALA A 46 -2.31 -1.43 2.24
C ALA A 46 -3.81 -1.13 2.28
N ARG A 47 -4.56 -1.82 1.40
CA ARG A 47 -6.02 -1.84 1.44
C ARG A 47 -6.51 -2.60 2.68
N ARG A 48 -7.57 -2.11 3.31
CA ARG A 48 -8.26 -2.67 4.49
C ARG A 48 -9.76 -2.62 4.27
N ASP A 49 -10.56 -3.37 5.01
CA ASP A 49 -12.03 -3.38 4.77
C ASP A 49 -12.68 -2.00 4.97
N PHE A 50 -12.15 -1.20 5.90
CA PHE A 50 -12.65 0.15 6.20
C PHE A 50 -12.09 1.26 5.30
N GLY A 51 -11.05 0.99 4.51
CA GLY A 51 -10.29 2.03 3.80
C GLY A 51 -8.83 1.63 3.61
N TRP A 52 -7.91 2.45 4.10
CA TRP A 52 -6.47 2.31 3.84
C TRP A 52 -5.66 2.38 5.10
N ARG A 53 -4.54 1.65 5.11
CA ARG A 53 -3.48 1.80 6.11
C ARG A 53 -2.22 2.27 5.42
N VAL A 54 -1.61 3.33 5.96
CA VAL A 54 -0.36 3.88 5.46
C VAL A 54 0.68 3.84 6.57
N ILE A 55 1.86 3.34 6.24
CA ILE A 55 3.06 3.41 7.06
C ILE A 55 4.01 4.40 6.40
N TYR A 56 4.42 5.44 7.12
CA TYR A 56 5.19 6.54 6.54
C TYR A 56 6.20 7.15 7.52
N HIS A 57 7.18 7.89 6.99
CA HIS A 57 8.16 8.67 7.73
C HIS A 57 7.77 10.16 7.75
N PRO A 58 7.33 10.70 8.90
CA PRO A 58 6.88 12.09 8.99
C PRO A 58 7.96 13.12 8.67
N SER A 59 9.22 12.82 8.98
CA SER A 59 10.38 13.70 8.72
C SER A 59 10.64 13.95 7.24
N THR A 60 10.09 13.11 6.36
CA THR A 60 10.24 13.20 4.89
C THR A 60 8.90 13.44 4.19
N ALA A 61 7.82 13.61 4.96
CA ALA A 61 6.48 13.80 4.47
C ALA A 61 6.09 15.29 4.48
N PRO A 62 5.20 15.74 3.57
CA PRO A 62 4.69 17.10 3.61
C PRO A 62 3.81 17.34 4.86
N PRO A 63 3.62 18.59 5.30
CA PRO A 63 2.85 18.93 6.52
C PRO A 63 1.41 18.40 6.56
N ASN A 64 0.80 18.13 5.41
CA ASN A 64 -0.58 17.64 5.24
C ASN A 64 -0.63 16.22 4.66
N ALA A 65 0.43 15.43 4.82
CA ALA A 65 0.58 14.11 4.21
C ALA A 65 -0.63 13.19 4.42
N GLU A 66 -1.18 13.16 5.63
CA GLU A 66 -2.30 12.27 5.96
C GLU A 66 -3.56 12.64 5.17
N SER A 67 -3.94 13.92 5.19
CA SER A 67 -5.09 14.44 4.45
C SER A 67 -4.92 14.27 2.94
N GLN A 68 -3.71 14.52 2.43
CA GLN A 68 -3.39 14.33 1.02
C GLN A 68 -3.55 12.86 0.61
N ALA A 69 -2.98 11.93 1.39
CA ALA A 69 -3.10 10.51 1.16
C ALA A 69 -4.56 10.04 1.25
N ALA A 70 -5.34 10.61 2.16
CA ALA A 70 -6.73 10.24 2.33
C ALA A 70 -7.56 10.56 1.08
N VAL A 71 -7.43 11.78 0.55
CA VAL A 71 -8.11 12.19 -0.69
C VAL A 71 -7.69 11.32 -1.87
N ALA A 72 -6.38 11.09 -2.01
CA ALA A 72 -5.84 10.32 -3.14
C ALA A 72 -6.29 8.85 -3.11
N LEU A 73 -6.17 8.18 -1.95
CA LEU A 73 -6.46 6.76 -1.82
C LEU A 73 -7.95 6.45 -1.80
N CYS A 74 -8.79 7.20 -1.07
CA CYS A 74 -10.25 7.00 -1.15
C CYS A 74 -10.78 7.35 -2.56
N GLY A 75 -10.12 8.28 -3.27
CA GLY A 75 -10.44 8.61 -4.66
C GLY A 75 -10.27 7.45 -5.64
N LEU A 76 -9.33 6.51 -5.38
CA LEU A 76 -9.20 5.28 -6.18
C LEU A 76 -10.48 4.44 -6.16
N GLU A 77 -11.22 4.52 -5.06
CA GLU A 77 -12.45 3.77 -4.81
C GLU A 77 -13.71 4.58 -5.12
N ARG A 78 -13.52 5.81 -5.64
CA ARG A 78 -14.58 6.81 -5.85
C ARG A 78 -15.37 7.11 -4.57
N ARG A 79 -14.69 7.12 -3.42
CA ARG A 79 -15.25 7.39 -2.10
C ARG A 79 -14.63 8.64 -1.49
N ALA A 80 -15.37 9.31 -0.61
CA ALA A 80 -14.85 10.42 0.16
C ALA A 80 -14.10 9.92 1.41
N PRO A 81 -13.05 10.62 1.87
CA PRO A 81 -12.47 10.39 3.19
C PRO A 81 -13.47 10.71 4.30
N LEU A 82 -13.65 9.78 5.25
CA LEU A 82 -14.50 9.97 6.43
C LEU A 82 -13.69 10.38 7.66
N ARG A 83 -12.58 9.69 7.91
CA ARG A 83 -11.77 9.87 9.13
C ARG A 83 -10.36 9.38 8.91
N ILE A 84 -9.42 10.04 9.57
CA ILE A 84 -8.03 9.59 9.70
C ILE A 84 -7.79 9.25 11.17
N VAL A 85 -7.21 8.08 11.43
CA VAL A 85 -6.93 7.57 12.77
C VAL A 85 -5.46 7.23 12.88
N GLN A 86 -4.76 7.92 13.76
CA GLN A 86 -3.38 7.58 14.12
C GLN A 86 -3.37 6.25 14.88
N GLN A 87 -2.51 5.33 14.47
CA GLN A 87 -2.35 4.05 15.16
C GLN A 87 -1.04 4.05 15.96
N PRO A 88 -1.07 3.53 17.20
CA PRO A 88 0.15 3.36 17.97
C PRO A 88 1.04 2.34 17.26
N ARG A 89 2.34 2.63 17.20
CA ARG A 89 3.32 1.67 16.72
C ARG A 89 4.02 1.04 17.93
N ILE A 90 3.59 -0.16 18.26
CA ILE A 90 4.00 -0.88 19.49
C ILE A 90 5.04 -1.97 19.25
N ASP A 91 5.41 -2.22 17.98
CA ASP A 91 6.42 -3.20 17.62
C ASP A 91 7.84 -2.63 17.87
N PRO A 92 8.65 -3.25 18.75
CA PRO A 92 10.00 -2.77 19.07
C PRO A 92 11.01 -2.94 17.92
N PHE A 93 10.71 -3.78 16.92
CA PHE A 93 11.55 -3.97 15.73
C PHE A 93 11.06 -3.17 14.52
N ALA A 94 10.06 -2.31 14.72
CA ALA A 94 9.57 -1.42 13.68
C ALA A 94 10.64 -0.42 13.21
N ASP A 95 10.52 -0.02 11.94
CA ASP A 95 11.27 1.10 11.34
C ASP A 95 11.20 2.36 12.26
N PRO A 96 12.30 2.78 12.89
CA PRO A 96 12.31 3.86 13.86
C PRO A 96 11.82 5.17 13.26
N GLY A 97 10.90 5.84 13.94
CA GLY A 97 10.33 7.12 13.50
C GLY A 97 9.23 7.00 12.43
N ALA A 98 9.01 5.81 11.85
CA ALA A 98 7.88 5.61 10.96
C ALA A 98 6.57 5.47 11.74
N ARG A 99 5.54 6.21 11.31
CA ARG A 99 4.20 6.23 11.91
C ARG A 99 3.20 5.47 11.06
N ILE A 100 2.06 5.12 11.67
CA ILE A 100 0.96 4.43 11.02
C ILE A 100 -0.29 5.29 11.16
N PHE A 101 -1.01 5.47 10.06
CA PHE A 101 -2.36 6.02 10.09
C PHE A 101 -3.30 5.21 9.22
N ASP A 102 -4.52 5.09 9.72
CA ASP A 102 -5.64 4.48 9.03
C ASP A 102 -6.54 5.56 8.46
N ILE A 103 -7.04 5.34 7.26
CA ILE A 103 -7.96 6.21 6.53
C ILE A 103 -9.24 5.42 6.35
N HIS A 104 -10.35 5.98 6.79
CA HIS A 104 -11.68 5.43 6.57
C HIS A 104 -12.30 6.12 5.35
N CYS A 105 -12.87 5.34 4.43
CA CYS A 105 -13.58 5.85 3.26
C CYS A 105 -15.08 5.61 3.38
N ALA A 106 -15.90 6.49 2.79
CA ALA A 106 -17.37 6.45 2.83
C ALA A 106 -17.98 5.24 2.13
#